data_AF-A0A2S9G9U5-F1
#
_entry.id   AF-A0A2S9G9U5-F1
#
_cell.length_a   1.000
_cell.length_b   1.000
_cell.length_c   1.000
_cell.angle_alpha   90.00
_cell.angle_beta   90.00
_cell.angle_gamma   90.00
#
_symmetry.space_group_name_H-M   'P 1'
#
loop_
_entity.id
_entity.type
_entity.pdbx_description
1 polymer ?
#
loop_
_entity_poly.entity_id
_entity_poly.type
_entity_poly.pdbx_seq_one_letter_code
_entity_poly.pdbx_strand_id
1 'polypeptide(L)'
;EDLRILLTPMAASGAEPLGSMGSDTPAAVLSQRSKLLYDYFVGLFAQVTNPPLDGIREEVVTSMARVMGPEQNLLEPTAASCRQI
;
A
#
# COMPACT_ATOMS: atom_id res chain seq x y z
N GLU A 1 -9.18 13.29 -13.71
CA GLU A 1 -10.15 12.45 -12.99
C GLU A 1 -9.75 12.32 -11.52
N ASP A 2 -8.47 12.04 -11.30
CA ASP A 2 -7.80 11.87 -10.01
C ASP A 2 -8.19 12.89 -8.95
N LEU A 3 -8.16 14.19 -9.25
CA LEU A 3 -8.53 15.22 -8.26
C LEU A 3 -10.00 15.13 -7.81
N ARG A 4 -10.92 14.98 -8.77
CA ARG A 4 -12.36 15.04 -8.52
C ARG A 4 -12.91 13.73 -7.97
N ILE A 5 -12.41 12.59 -8.48
CA ILE A 5 -12.94 11.26 -8.16
C ILE A 5 -12.14 10.60 -7.04
N LEU A 6 -10.82 10.81 -6.95
CA LEU A 6 -9.98 10.19 -5.92
C LEU A 6 -9.74 11.13 -4.74
N LEU A 7 -9.09 12.27 -4.98
CA LEU A 7 -8.59 13.12 -3.89
C LEU A 7 -9.70 13.88 -3.15
N THR A 8 -10.70 14.38 -3.88
CA THR A 8 -11.79 15.17 -3.25
C THR A 8 -12.62 14.32 -2.26
N PRO A 9 -13.08 13.09 -2.60
CA PRO A 9 -13.76 12.24 -1.63
C PRO A 9 -12.87 11.84 -0.45
N MET A 10 -11.62 11.46 -0.70
CA MET A 10 -10.69 11.11 0.38
C MET A 10 -10.49 12.25 1.39
N ALA A 11 -10.36 13.49 0.91
CA ALA A 11 -10.23 14.65 1.77
C ALA A 11 -11.52 14.96 2.56
N ALA A 12 -12.69 14.65 2.00
CA ALA A 12 -13.98 14.96 2.63
C ALA A 12 -14.44 13.88 3.63
N SER A 13 -14.23 12.59 3.34
CA SER A 13 -14.72 11.47 4.14
C SER A 13 -13.62 10.78 4.97
N GLY A 14 -12.35 10.99 4.64
CA GLY A 14 -11.23 10.25 5.22
C GLY A 14 -11.13 8.79 4.74
N ALA A 15 -11.88 8.40 3.71
CA ALA A 15 -11.90 7.05 3.15
C ALA A 15 -11.70 7.08 1.63
N GLU A 16 -11.11 6.01 1.09
CA GLU A 16 -10.97 5.84 -0.36
C GLU A 16 -12.36 5.78 -1.03
N PRO A 17 -12.54 6.40 -2.21
CA PRO A 17 -13.81 6.31 -2.94
C PRO A 17 -14.12 4.86 -3.35
N LEU A 18 -15.39 4.48 -3.18
CA LEU A 18 -15.90 3.20 -3.68
C LEU A 18 -16.40 3.37 -5.13
N GLY A 19 -16.05 2.41 -5.97
CA GLY A 19 -16.53 2.28 -7.35
C GLY A 19 -17.23 0.95 -7.59
N SER A 20 -17.78 0.78 -8.79
CA SER A 20 -18.39 -0.47 -9.24
C SER A 20 -17.98 -0.78 -10.68
N MET A 21 -18.25 -2.01 -11.12
CA MET A 21 -17.78 -2.60 -12.39
C MET A 21 -16.27 -2.89 -12.42
N GLY A 22 -15.84 -3.72 -13.36
CA GLY A 22 -14.43 -3.98 -13.61
C GLY A 22 -13.76 -2.86 -14.39
N SER A 23 -12.41 -2.87 -14.43
CA SER A 23 -11.66 -1.97 -15.30
C SER A 23 -11.75 -2.44 -16.75
N ASP A 24 -12.30 -1.61 -17.63
CA ASP A 24 -12.35 -1.81 -19.08
C ASP A 24 -11.17 -1.14 -19.81
N THR A 25 -10.25 -0.54 -19.05
CA THR A 25 -9.08 0.14 -19.61
C THR A 25 -8.00 -0.86 -20.04
N PRO A 26 -7.28 -0.61 -21.15
CA PRO A 26 -6.16 -1.46 -21.54
C PRO A 26 -5.10 -1.52 -20.44
N ALA A 27 -4.44 -2.68 -20.32
CA ALA A 27 -3.23 -2.80 -19.51
C ALA A 27 -2.24 -1.67 -19.86
N ALA A 28 -1.52 -1.14 -18.87
CA ALA A 28 -0.73 0.08 -19.04
C ALA A 28 0.25 0.03 -20.23
N VAL A 29 0.87 -1.13 -20.47
CA VAL A 29 1.78 -1.39 -21.61
C VAL A 29 1.13 -1.31 -22.99
N LEU A 30 -0.19 -1.51 -23.08
CA LEU A 30 -0.96 -1.45 -24.32
C LEU A 30 -1.68 -0.10 -24.51
N SER A 31 -1.55 0.83 -23.56
CA SER A 31 -2.26 2.09 -23.62
C SER A 31 -1.70 3.03 -24.67
N GLN A 32 -2.58 3.65 -25.46
CA GLN A 32 -2.24 4.75 -26.37
C GLN A 32 -2.11 6.11 -25.64
N ARG A 33 -2.35 6.13 -24.33
CA ARG A 33 -2.20 7.31 -23.47
C ARG A 33 -1.02 7.13 -22.54
N SER A 34 -0.38 8.22 -22.16
CA SER A 34 0.67 8.19 -21.13
C SER A 34 0.10 7.65 -19.82
N LYS A 35 0.83 6.73 -19.20
CA LYS A 35 0.51 6.08 -17.93
C LYS A 35 1.57 6.39 -16.90
N LEU A 36 1.18 6.43 -15.63
CA LEU A 36 2.11 6.68 -14.54
C LEU A 36 2.83 5.39 -14.19
N LEU A 37 4.02 5.50 -13.60
CA LEU A 37 4.86 4.34 -13.31
C LEU A 37 4.13 3.29 -12.47
N TYR A 38 3.32 3.72 -11.51
CA TYR A 38 2.57 2.82 -10.64
C TYR A 38 1.49 2.01 -11.37
N ASP A 39 1.01 2.44 -12.55
CA ASP A 39 0.02 1.68 -13.34
C ASP A 39 0.60 0.37 -13.91
N TYR A 40 1.93 0.22 -13.88
CA TYR A 40 2.63 -0.99 -14.33
C TYR A 40 2.83 -2.01 -13.19
N PHE A 41 2.59 -1.63 -11.94
CA PHE A 41 2.72 -2.52 -10.78
C PHE A 41 1.35 -3.00 -10.33
N VAL A 42 1.20 -4.31 -10.14
CA VAL A 42 -0.05 -4.92 -9.66
C VAL A 42 0.10 -5.36 -8.21
N GLY A 43 -0.93 -5.08 -7.39
CA GLY A 43 -0.98 -5.56 -6.02
C GLY A 43 -1.08 -7.08 -5.98
N LEU A 44 -0.12 -7.73 -5.34
CA LEU A 44 -0.16 -9.17 -5.10
C LEU A 44 -1.08 -9.47 -3.92
N PHE A 45 -1.75 -10.62 -3.95
CA PHE A 45 -2.62 -11.08 -2.88
C PHE A 45 -2.41 -12.56 -2.59
N ALA A 46 -2.66 -12.93 -1.33
CA ALA A 46 -2.56 -14.30 -0.88
C ALA A 46 -3.82 -15.11 -1.22
N GLN A 47 -3.64 -16.42 -1.45
CA GLN A 47 -4.72 -17.35 -1.78
C GLN A 47 -4.54 -18.64 -0.97
N VAL A 48 -4.76 -19.81 -1.58
CA VAL A 48 -4.79 -21.14 -0.93
C VAL A 48 -3.64 -21.37 0.06
N THR A 49 -2.43 -20.89 -0.25
CA THR A 49 -1.23 -21.14 0.55
C THR A 49 -1.22 -20.44 1.91
N ASN A 50 -1.89 -19.28 2.03
CA ASN A 50 -1.92 -18.49 3.25
C ASN A 50 -3.08 -17.49 3.21
N PRO A 51 -3.83 -17.30 4.31
CA PRO A 51 -4.99 -16.42 4.32
C PRO A 51 -4.59 -14.92 4.30
N PRO A 52 -5.40 -14.04 3.68
CA PRO A 52 -5.29 -12.59 3.88
C PRO A 52 -5.80 -12.19 5.27
N LEU A 53 -5.38 -11.02 5.74
CA LEU A 53 -5.80 -10.45 7.03
C LEU A 53 -6.91 -9.41 6.86
N ASP A 54 -7.85 -9.34 7.80
CA ASP A 54 -8.88 -8.29 7.84
C ASP A 54 -8.31 -7.00 8.44
N GLY A 55 -7.94 -6.05 7.59
CA GLY A 55 -7.31 -4.78 8.00
C GLY A 55 -8.18 -3.85 8.85
N ILE A 56 -9.48 -4.14 9.04
CA ILE A 56 -10.38 -3.35 9.88
C ILE A 56 -10.65 -4.08 11.20
N ARG A 57 -11.02 -5.36 11.14
CA ARG A 57 -11.37 -6.13 12.35
C ARG A 57 -10.15 -6.60 13.13
N GLU A 58 -9.03 -6.79 12.45
CA GLU A 58 -7.77 -7.28 13.02
C GLU A 58 -6.68 -6.18 13.01
N GLU A 59 -7.07 -4.90 13.03
CA GLU A 59 -6.13 -3.77 13.01
C GLU A 59 -5.07 -3.86 14.13
N VAL A 60 -5.44 -4.37 15.31
CA VAL A 60 -4.57 -4.48 16.49
C VAL A 60 -3.32 -5.35 16.30
N VAL A 61 -3.34 -6.28 15.32
CA VAL A 61 -2.16 -7.10 14.98
C VAL A 61 -1.36 -6.54 13.81
N THR A 62 -1.74 -5.36 13.30
CA THR A 62 -1.05 -4.66 12.21
C THR A 62 -0.37 -3.37 12.71
N SER A 63 0.65 -2.90 12.00
CA SER A 63 1.31 -1.64 12.33
C SER A 63 1.88 -0.92 11.10
N MET A 64 1.65 0.39 11.05
CA MET A 64 2.26 1.31 10.09
C MET A 64 3.49 2.03 10.67
N ALA A 65 3.90 1.70 11.90
CA ALA A 65 5.11 2.24 12.48
C ALA A 65 6.32 1.93 11.59
N ARG A 66 7.23 2.88 11.52
CA ARG A 66 8.48 2.77 10.78
C ARG A 66 9.60 3.24 11.68
N VAL A 67 10.76 2.67 11.43
CA VAL A 67 11.96 2.97 12.17
C VAL A 67 13.01 3.42 11.16
N MET A 68 13.67 4.54 11.45
CA MET A 68 14.65 5.16 10.56
C MET A 68 16.01 5.20 11.23
N GLY A 69 17.03 4.74 10.50
CA GLY A 69 18.41 4.70 10.97
C GLY A 69 19.12 3.43 10.50
N PRO A 70 20.40 3.29 10.84
CA PRO A 70 21.17 2.11 10.45
C PRO A 70 20.68 0.87 11.21
N GLU A 71 20.36 -0.20 10.47
CA GLU A 71 20.24 -1.53 11.06
C GLU A 71 21.63 -2.02 11.48
N GLN A 72 21.74 -2.50 12.72
CA GLN A 72 22.98 -3.06 13.26
C GLN A 72 23.03 -4.57 13.02
N ASN A 73 24.14 -5.19 13.40
CA ASN A 73 24.29 -6.64 13.34
C ASN A 73 23.21 -7.34 14.20
N LEU A 74 22.34 -8.11 13.55
CA LEU A 74 21.25 -8.84 14.21
C LEU A 74 21.76 -9.89 15.21
N LEU A 75 22.95 -10.45 14.98
CA LEU A 75 23.54 -11.48 15.84
C LEU A 75 24.29 -10.91 17.05
N GLU A 76 24.53 -9.60 17.08
CA GLU A 76 25.30 -8.91 18.13
C GLU A 76 24.54 -7.68 18.65
N PRO A 77 23.59 -7.87 19.59
CA PRO A 77 22.79 -6.78 20.10
C PRO A 77 23.62 -5.84 20.98
N THR A 78 23.63 -4.55 20.63
CA THR A 78 24.30 -3.49 21.40
C THR A 78 23.36 -2.31 21.62
N ALA A 79 23.74 -1.37 22.49
CA ALA A 79 22.98 -0.12 22.67
C ALA A 79 22.87 0.70 21.36
N ALA A 80 23.77 0.47 20.40
CA ALA A 80 23.69 1.10 19.09
C ALA A 80 22.48 0.62 18.28
N SER A 81 22.03 -0.63 18.48
CA SER A 81 20.89 -1.22 17.77
C SER A 81 19.58 -0.49 18.03
N CYS A 82 19.46 0.19 19.17
CA CYS A 82 18.27 0.96 19.53
C CYS A 82 18.37 2.46 19.16
N ARG A 83 19.45 2.91 18.50
CA ARG A 83 19.60 4.30 18.06
C ARG A 83 18.90 4.52 16.72
N GLN A 84 17.58 4.54 16.77
CA GLN A 84 16.71 4.73 15.61
C GLN A 84 15.63 5.77 15.93
N ILE A 85 15.08 6.41 14.88
CA ILE A 85 13.98 7.39 14.94
C ILE A 85 12.67 6.69 14.60
#